data_AF-A0A841HHT5-F1
#
_entry.id   AF-A0A841HHT5-F1
#
_cell.length_a   1.000
_cell.length_b   1.000
_cell.length_c   1.000
_cell.angle_alpha   90.00
_cell.angle_beta   90.00
_cell.angle_gamma   90.00
#
_symmetry.space_group_name_H-M   'P 1'
#
loop_
_entity.id
_entity.type
_entity.pdbx_description
1 polymer ?
#
loop_
_entity_poly.entity_id
_entity_poly.type
_entity_poly.pdbx_seq_one_letter_code
_entity_poly.pdbx_strand_id
1 'polypeptide(L)' 'MSDASVPRAIAEGHRVASTTRPEFPKGTVLRILDQGYVLVRWDGDVLETAHHRDLMRIDADQ' A
#
# COMPACT_ATOMS: atom_id res chain seq x y z
N MET A 1 20.64 20.10 2.27
CA MET A 1 19.22 19.99 2.69
C MET A 1 18.80 18.56 2.41
N SER A 2 18.67 17.78 3.48
CA SER A 2 18.39 16.34 3.39
C SER A 2 16.88 16.15 3.49
N ASP A 3 16.23 15.77 2.39
CA ASP A 3 14.96 15.05 2.47
C ASP A 3 15.22 13.63 1.97
N ALA A 4 15.97 12.88 2.78
CA ALA A 4 15.92 11.44 2.68
C ALA A 4 14.57 11.06 3.28
N SER A 5 13.54 11.05 2.44
CA SER A 5 12.19 10.63 2.83
C SER A 5 12.30 9.23 3.42
N VAL A 6 12.22 9.15 4.75
CA VAL A 6 12.10 7.88 5.47
C VAL A 6 10.96 7.13 4.80
N PRO A 7 11.11 5.84 4.45
CA PRO A 7 10.01 5.06 3.91
C PRO A 7 8.83 5.19 4.89
N ARG A 8 7.81 5.96 4.50
CA ARG A 8 6.66 6.21 5.39
C ARG A 8 6.03 4.85 5.65
N ALA A 9 6.01 4.44 6.91
CA ALA A 9 5.40 3.19 7.33
C ALA A 9 3.97 3.09 6.76
N ILE A 10 3.62 1.91 6.24
CA ILE A 10 2.27 1.59 5.77
C ILE A 10 1.38 1.38 7.00
N ALA A 11 0.16 1.93 6.96
CA ALA A 11 -0.81 1.89 8.03
C ALA A 11 -2.22 1.72 7.45
N GLU A 12 -3.19 1.35 8.28
CA GLU A 12 -4.60 1.29 7.89
C GLU A 12 -5.07 2.65 7.36
N GLY A 13 -5.87 2.63 6.29
CA GLY A 13 -6.35 3.82 5.59
C GLY A 13 -5.36 4.44 4.61
N HIS A 14 -4.08 4.03 4.59
CA HIS A 14 -3.14 4.53 3.59
C HIS A 14 -3.49 4.03 2.17
N ARG A 15 -3.32 4.93 1.20
CA ARG A 15 -3.25 4.56 -0.22
C ARG A 15 -1.89 3.98 -0.54
N VAL A 16 -1.91 2.94 -1.35
CA VAL A 16 -0.71 2.22 -1.78
C VAL A 16 -0.77 1.96 -3.28
N ALA A 17 0.40 1.92 -3.91
CA ALA A 17 0.59 1.38 -5.24
C ALA A 17 1.37 0.06 -5.16
N SER A 18 1.07 -0.89 -6.05
CA SER A 18 1.86 -2.11 -6.19
C SER A 18 2.84 -1.99 -7.35
N THR A 19 4.10 -2.36 -7.12
CA THR A 19 5.11 -2.43 -8.18
C THR A 19 5.07 -3.75 -8.96
N THR A 20 4.41 -4.77 -8.41
CA THR A 20 4.37 -6.13 -8.96
C THR A 20 3.01 -6.47 -9.57
N ARG A 21 2.03 -5.56 -9.50
CA ARG A 21 0.63 -5.84 -9.84
C ARG A 21 0.03 -4.80 -10.80
N PRO A 22 0.31 -4.92 -12.12
CA PRO A 22 -0.13 -3.93 -13.10
C PRO A 22 -1.64 -3.88 -13.30
N GLU A 23 -2.37 -4.98 -13.08
CA GLU A 23 -3.83 -5.02 -13.21
C GLU A 23 -4.57 -4.31 -12.07
N PHE A 24 -3.90 -4.17 -10.92
CA PHE A 24 -4.43 -3.53 -9.72
C PHE A 24 -3.37 -2.57 -9.17
N PRO A 25 -3.10 -1.46 -9.88
CA PRO A 25 -1.92 -0.65 -9.63
C PRO A 25 -2.03 0.15 -8.32
N LYS A 26 -3.24 0.37 -7.81
CA LYS A 26 -3.51 1.19 -6.61
C LYS A 26 -4.59 0.55 -5.74
N GLY A 27 -4.48 0.76 -4.43
CA GLY A 27 -5.41 0.24 -3.43
C GLY A 27 -5.34 0.97 -2.10
N THR A 28 -6.20 0.57 -1.17
CA THR A 28 -6.27 1.11 0.19
C THR A 28 -6.03 -0.01 1.20
N VAL A 29 -5.15 0.23 2.15
CA VAL A 29 -4.89 -0.71 3.25
C VAL A 29 -6.07 -0.71 4.21
N LEU A 30 -6.69 -1.88 4.40
CA LEU A 30 -7.79 -2.06 5.32
C LEU A 30 -7.33 -2.56 6.69
N ARG A 31 -6.30 -3.42 6.72
CA ARG A 31 -5.77 -4.00 7.95
C ARG A 31 -4.27 -4.24 7.85
N ILE A 32 -3.57 -4.03 8.97
CA ILE A 32 -2.23 -4.57 9.16
C ILE A 32 -2.34 -6.00 9.68
N LEU A 33 -1.58 -6.92 9.09
CA LEU A 33 -1.49 -8.31 9.51
C LEU A 33 -0.08 -8.60 10.03
N ASP A 34 0.14 -9.81 10.52
CA ASP A 34 1.44 -10.25 11.01
C ASP A 34 2.45 -10.45 9.87
N GLN A 35 3.73 -10.54 10.23
CA GLN A 35 4.83 -10.91 9.32
C GLN A 35 4.96 -9.99 8.09
N GLY A 36 4.55 -8.73 8.21
CA GLY A 36 4.67 -7.74 7.14
C GLY A 36 3.56 -7.83 6.08
N TYR A 37 2.51 -8.61 6.31
CA TYR A 37 1.38 -8.63 5.40
C TYR A 37 0.35 -7.55 5.75
N VAL A 38 -0.40 -7.12 4.75
CA VAL A 38 -1.52 -6.18 4.89
C VAL A 38 -2.68 -6.64 4.03
N LEU A 39 -3.90 -6.38 4.48
CA LEU A 39 -5.10 -6.55 3.68
C LEU A 39 -5.34 -5.28 2.86
N VAL A 40 -5.40 -5.39 1.54
CA VAL A 40 -5.61 -4.28 0.61
C VAL A 40 -6.92 -4.49 -0.14
N ARG A 41 -7.75 -3.45 -0.20
CA ARG A 41 -8.80 -3.33 -1.20
C ARG A 41 -8.24 -2.56 -2.39
N TRP A 42 -8.02 -3.25 -3.49
CA TRP A 42 -7.58 -2.65 -4.74
C TRP A 42 -8.71 -1.84 -5.39
N ASP A 43 -8.33 -0.83 -6.17
CA ASP A 43 -9.28 -0.15 -7.04
C ASP A 43 -9.86 -1.17 -8.03
N GLY A 44 -11.19 -1.28 -8.12
CA GLY A 44 -11.85 -2.39 -8.81
C GLY A 44 -12.39 -3.49 -7.90
N ASP A 45 -12.46 -3.23 -6.58
CA ASP A 45 -13.14 -4.06 -5.57
C ASP A 45 -12.57 -5.47 -5.37
N VAL A 46 -11.30 -5.66 -5.71
CA VAL A 46 -10.56 -6.88 -5.37
C VAL A 46 -9.97 -6.76 -3.97
N LEU A 47 -10.21 -7.77 -3.14
CA LEU A 47 -9.70 -7.86 -1.79
C LEU A 47 -8.58 -8.90 -1.71
N GLU A 48 -7.40 -8.50 -1.25
CA GLU A 48 -6.25 -9.40 -1.20
C GLU A 48 -5.22 -9.02 -0.13
N THR A 49 -4.47 -10.02 0.31
CA THR A 49 -3.29 -9.86 1.15
C THR A 49 -2.05 -9.56 0.32
N ALA A 50 -1.33 -8.49 0.65
CA ALA A 50 -0.06 -8.13 0.01
C ALA A 50 1.03 -7.92 1.06
N HIS A 51 2.30 -8.16 0.69
CA HIS A 51 3.42 -7.88 1.57
C HIS A 51 3.80 -6.39 1.49
N HIS A 52 4.02 -5.72 2.62
CA HIS A 52 4.30 -4.28 2.66
C HIS A 52 5.53 -3.86 1.81
N ARG A 53 6.51 -4.76 1.67
CA ARG A 53 7.70 -4.59 0.81
C ARG A 53 7.36 -4.39 -0.68
N ASP A 54 6.22 -4.91 -1.15
CA ASP A 54 5.79 -4.84 -2.55
C ASP A 54 4.89 -3.62 -2.80
N LEU A 55 4.70 -2.80 -1.77
CA LEU A 55 3.81 -1.66 -1.76
C LEU A 55 4.59 -0.36 -1.56
N MET A 56 4.20 0.66 -2.30
CA MET A 56 4.65 2.02 -2.07
C MET A 56 3.47 2.83 -1.55
N ARG A 57 3.63 3.49 -0.40
CA ARG A 57 2.64 4.47 0.04
C ARG A 57 2.57 5.58 -1.00
N ILE A 58 1.37 5.90 -1.43
CA ILE A 58 1.07 7.08 -2.26
C ILE A 58 0.20 8.03 -1.44
N ASP A 59 0.34 9.31 -1.70
CA ASP A 59 -0.63 10.26 -1.16
C ASP A 59 -1.97 10.00 -1.86
N ALA A 60 -3.06 10.03 -1.10
CA ALA A 60 -4.37 10.11 -1.72
C ALA A 60 -4.38 11.44 -2.47
N ASP A 61 -4.57 11.41 -3.80
CA ASP A 61 -4.79 12.61 -4.60
C ASP A 61 -5.81 13.47 -3.83
N GLN A 62 -5.40 14.65 -3.36
CA GLN A 62 -6.32 15.60 -2.73
C GLN A 62 -7.37 16.07 -3.74
#